data_AF-A0AAW5ICM3-F1
#
_entry.id   AF-A0AAW5ICM3-F1
#
_cell.length_a   1.000
_cell.length_b   1.000
_cell.length_c   1.000
_cell.angle_alpha   90.00
_cell.angle_beta   90.00
_cell.angle_gamma   90.00
#
_symmetry.space_group_name_H-M   'P 1'
#
loop_
_entity.id
_entity.type
_entity.pdbx_description
1 polymer ?
#
loop_
_entity_poly.entity_id
_entity_poly.type
_entity_poly.pdbx_seq_one_letter_code
_entity_poly.pdbx_strand_id
1 'polypeptide(L)'
;MKELRKKSFKNGVVYCLQLEDGFLVETTDTFLPYYTKDAIGRHQNKLDNNELGDRTERWMIGVSTMSGCPVRCKFCATGNMKRYRNLTAEEIVAQVEFAISKAGADPSKAKEFKINYTRMGEPFLNIDAVKEAIRIITEKYPNTHHYVSTIGIKGSDFSFIKGNITLQISLHSFDDDKRNWLIPYKNKMTIQELGQIRTESNLKTTINLTLVDTSDFDADKLQEWFDKDHFFVKLSPINVNNISEKNHLGNGVVEGINLV
;
A
#
# COMPACT_ATOMS: atom_id res chain seq x y z
N MET A 1 -8.52 -16.21 13.30
CA MET A 1 -7.53 -15.17 13.72
C MET A 1 -7.98 -14.52 15.03
N LYS A 2 -7.03 -14.15 15.89
CA LYS A 2 -7.29 -13.50 17.19
C LYS A 2 -6.77 -12.06 17.20
N GLU A 3 -7.60 -11.10 17.61
CA GLU A 3 -7.15 -9.71 17.86
C GLU A 3 -6.26 -9.68 19.12
N LEU A 4 -5.02 -9.19 18.98
CA LEU A 4 -4.13 -9.01 20.13
C LEU A 4 -4.12 -7.58 20.64
N ARG A 5 -4.10 -6.61 19.72
CA ARG A 5 -3.99 -5.19 20.02
C ARG A 5 -4.51 -4.37 18.84
N LYS A 6 -4.99 -3.17 19.13
CA LYS A 6 -5.43 -2.21 18.12
C LYS A 6 -4.98 -0.80 18.48
N LYS A 7 -4.84 0.05 17.47
CA LYS A 7 -4.62 1.48 17.61
C LYS A 7 -5.66 2.22 16.78
N SER A 8 -6.46 3.06 17.42
CA SER A 8 -7.46 3.89 16.74
C SER A 8 -6.89 5.26 16.40
N PHE A 9 -7.40 5.82 15.31
CA PHE A 9 -7.18 7.16 14.80
C PHE A 9 -8.55 7.76 14.47
N LYS A 10 -8.62 9.07 14.20
CA LYS A 10 -9.87 9.72 13.81
C LYS A 10 -10.57 8.99 12.66
N ASN A 11 -9.82 8.61 11.63
CA ASN A 11 -10.36 8.03 10.40
C ASN A 11 -10.15 6.52 10.25
N GLY A 12 -9.91 5.79 11.36
CA GLY A 12 -9.76 4.34 11.26
C GLY A 12 -9.02 3.67 12.40
N VAL A 13 -8.68 2.41 12.18
CA VAL A 13 -8.05 1.53 13.16
C VAL A 13 -7.00 0.67 12.48
N VAL A 14 -5.87 0.47 13.17
CA VAL A 14 -4.87 -0.53 12.83
C VAL A 14 -4.99 -1.68 13.83
N TYR A 15 -5.13 -2.90 13.33
CA TYR A 15 -5.23 -4.12 14.11
C TYR A 15 -3.96 -4.96 13.96
N CYS A 16 -3.47 -5.49 15.07
CA CYS A 16 -2.48 -6.57 15.08
C CYS A 16 -3.19 -7.87 15.45
N LEU A 17 -3.15 -8.82 14.52
CA LEU A 17 -3.85 -10.09 14.61
C LEU A 17 -2.84 -11.23 14.73
N GLN A 18 -3.23 -12.28 15.44
CA GLN A 18 -2.50 -13.53 15.51
C GLN A 18 -3.21 -14.61 14.69
N LEU A 19 -2.43 -15.26 13.83
CA LEU A 19 -2.82 -16.42 13.03
C LEU A 19 -2.77 -17.69 13.89
N GLU A 20 -3.37 -18.77 13.42
CA GLU A 20 -3.50 -20.03 14.19
C GLU A 20 -2.14 -20.66 14.53
N ASP A 21 -1.16 -20.50 13.64
CA ASP A 21 0.21 -20.94 13.83
C ASP A 21 1.08 -19.96 14.66
N GLY A 22 0.45 -18.95 15.26
CA GLY A 22 1.09 -17.97 16.13
C GLY A 22 1.79 -16.81 15.43
N PHE A 23 1.87 -16.79 14.10
CA PHE A 23 2.41 -15.66 13.35
C PHE A 23 1.51 -14.43 13.45
N LEU A 24 2.11 -13.24 13.28
CA LEU A 24 1.41 -11.97 13.42
C LEU A 24 1.19 -11.31 12.05
N VAL A 25 0.01 -10.75 11.86
CA VAL A 25 -0.29 -9.89 10.71
C VAL A 25 -0.87 -8.57 11.19
N GLU A 26 -0.80 -7.59 10.30
CA GLU A 26 -1.38 -6.27 10.51
C GLU A 26 -2.45 -6.02 9.46
N THR A 27 -3.59 -5.52 9.89
CA THR A 27 -4.71 -5.17 9.04
C THR A 27 -5.21 -3.80 9.43
N THR A 28 -5.65 -2.99 8.47
CA THR A 28 -6.23 -1.68 8.75
C THR A 28 -7.64 -1.57 8.25
N ASP A 29 -8.45 -0.79 8.95
CA ASP A 29 -9.79 -0.35 8.55
C ASP A 29 -9.79 1.17 8.62
N THR A 30 -9.73 1.84 7.47
CA THR A 30 -9.69 3.31 7.39
C THR A 30 -10.71 3.84 6.41
N PHE A 31 -11.08 5.09 6.58
CA PHE A 31 -11.95 5.80 5.66
C PHE A 31 -11.42 7.22 5.42
N LEU A 32 -11.88 7.81 4.33
CA LEU A 32 -11.55 9.19 3.97
C LEU A 32 -12.75 9.79 3.22
N PRO A 33 -12.89 11.12 3.15
CA PRO A 33 -13.92 11.71 2.32
C PRO A 33 -13.56 11.55 0.84
N TYR A 34 -14.55 11.79 -0.01
CA TYR A 34 -14.45 11.86 -1.47
C TYR A 34 -13.97 10.58 -2.17
N TYR A 35 -14.41 10.42 -3.42
CA TYR A 35 -13.87 9.37 -4.29
C TYR A 35 -12.43 9.74 -4.70
N THR A 36 -11.57 8.73 -4.86
CA THR A 36 -10.13 8.96 -5.13
C THR A 36 -9.87 9.72 -6.43
N LYS A 37 -10.65 9.44 -7.49
CA LYS A 37 -10.60 10.19 -8.75
C LYS A 37 -10.97 11.68 -8.58
N ASP A 38 -11.92 11.98 -7.70
CA ASP A 38 -12.40 13.34 -7.49
C ASP A 38 -11.34 14.15 -6.74
N ALA A 39 -10.64 13.53 -5.78
CA ALA A 39 -9.50 14.16 -5.10
C ALA A 39 -8.36 14.54 -6.07
N ILE A 40 -8.14 13.75 -7.13
CA ILE A 40 -7.12 14.02 -8.16
C ILE A 40 -7.60 15.10 -9.15
N GLY A 41 -8.90 15.13 -9.47
CA GLY A 41 -9.49 16.04 -10.45
C GLY A 41 -9.77 17.47 -9.96
N ARG A 42 -9.58 17.76 -8.67
CA ARG A 42 -9.86 19.11 -8.11
C ARG A 42 -8.87 20.19 -8.55
N HIS A 43 -7.74 19.84 -9.16
CA HIS A 43 -6.69 20.78 -9.63
C HIS A 43 -6.36 21.89 -8.61
N GLN A 44 -6.35 21.56 -7.32
CA GLN A 44 -6.14 22.51 -6.23
C GLN A 44 -4.89 22.16 -5.44
N ASN A 45 -4.20 23.19 -4.93
CA ASN A 45 -3.05 23.05 -4.04
C ASN A 45 -3.41 23.25 -2.56
N LYS A 46 -4.71 23.24 -2.21
CA LYS A 46 -5.18 23.36 -0.83
C LYS A 46 -5.22 21.98 -0.17
N LEU A 47 -4.58 21.86 0.98
CA LEU A 47 -4.71 20.70 1.87
C LEU A 47 -6.11 20.69 2.48
N ASP A 48 -6.82 19.59 2.29
CA ASP A 48 -8.19 19.40 2.76
C ASP A 48 -8.14 18.64 4.11
N ASN A 49 -8.08 19.41 5.20
CA ASN A 49 -7.76 18.87 6.53
C ASN A 49 -9.00 18.72 7.45
N ASN A 50 -10.18 19.17 7.01
CA ASN A 50 -11.32 19.36 7.91
C ASN A 50 -12.45 18.35 7.70
N GLU A 51 -12.50 17.67 6.56
CA GLU A 51 -13.51 16.65 6.28
C GLU A 51 -12.89 15.26 6.38
N LEU A 52 -13.45 14.43 7.26
CA LEU A 52 -12.93 13.09 7.53
C LEU A 52 -13.64 12.01 6.71
N GLY A 53 -14.84 12.32 6.25
CA GLY A 53 -15.77 11.39 5.62
C GLY A 53 -16.18 10.23 6.51
N ASP A 54 -16.74 9.20 5.90
CA ASP A 54 -17.06 7.94 6.56
C ASP A 54 -16.89 6.74 5.60
N ARG A 55 -17.20 5.53 6.08
CA ARG A 55 -17.07 4.29 5.30
C ARG A 55 -18.06 4.20 4.13
N THR A 56 -19.13 4.99 4.10
CA THR A 56 -20.05 5.05 2.96
C THR A 56 -19.47 5.87 1.81
N GLU A 57 -18.45 6.70 2.06
CA GLU A 57 -17.77 7.45 1.01
C GLU A 57 -16.62 6.67 0.41
N ARG A 58 -15.53 6.50 1.16
CA ARG A 58 -14.35 5.76 0.72
C ARG A 58 -13.81 4.93 1.86
N TRP A 59 -14.14 3.65 1.83
CA TRP A 59 -13.68 2.67 2.80
C TRP A 59 -12.48 1.89 2.25
N MET A 60 -11.41 1.85 3.02
CA MET A 60 -10.16 1.21 2.66
C MET A 60 -9.75 0.22 3.74
N ILE A 61 -9.59 -1.03 3.35
CA ILE A 61 -9.00 -2.05 4.20
C ILE A 61 -7.59 -2.33 3.69
N GLY A 62 -6.62 -2.31 4.60
CA GLY A 62 -5.24 -2.69 4.29
C GLY A 62 -4.98 -4.10 4.80
N VAL A 63 -4.50 -4.99 3.94
CA VAL A 63 -4.18 -6.38 4.28
C VAL A 63 -2.69 -6.67 4.15
N SER A 64 -2.23 -7.60 4.97
CA SER A 64 -0.91 -8.23 4.86
C SER A 64 -0.97 -9.38 3.85
N THR A 65 0.10 -9.55 3.08
CA THR A 65 0.30 -10.69 2.16
C THR A 65 1.32 -11.69 2.69
N MET A 66 2.10 -11.30 3.70
CA MET A 66 3.06 -12.13 4.43
C MET A 66 2.97 -11.79 5.92
N SER A 67 3.34 -12.73 6.79
CA SER A 67 3.77 -12.36 8.13
C SER A 67 5.27 -12.09 8.07
N GLY A 68 5.72 -10.91 8.52
CA GLY A 68 7.08 -10.43 8.24
C GLY A 68 7.30 -10.07 6.77
N CYS A 69 8.53 -9.70 6.40
CA CYS A 69 8.89 -9.43 5.00
C CYS A 69 10.41 -9.61 4.78
N PRO A 70 10.84 -10.42 3.80
CA PRO A 70 12.26 -10.67 3.54
C PRO A 70 12.98 -9.46 2.92
N VAL A 71 12.25 -8.48 2.39
CA VAL A 71 12.82 -7.30 1.72
C VAL A 71 13.59 -6.39 2.69
N ARG A 72 13.13 -6.28 3.95
CA ARG A 72 13.78 -5.48 5.01
C ARG A 72 14.02 -4.01 4.65
N CYS A 73 13.03 -3.34 4.05
CA CYS A 73 13.09 -1.90 3.78
C CYS A 73 13.47 -1.09 5.03
N LYS A 74 14.35 -0.10 4.87
CA LYS A 74 14.95 0.69 5.96
C LYS A 74 14.01 1.67 6.66
N PHE A 75 12.79 1.82 6.13
CA PHE A 75 11.71 2.66 6.69
C PHE A 75 10.55 1.82 7.23
N CYS A 76 10.53 0.50 7.00
CA CYS A 76 9.40 -0.36 7.30
C CYS A 76 9.61 -1.14 8.61
N ALA A 77 8.67 -1.01 9.55
CA ALA A 77 8.72 -1.72 10.83
C ALA A 77 8.79 -3.25 10.68
N THR A 78 8.20 -3.81 9.62
CA THR A 78 8.19 -5.25 9.32
C THR A 78 9.59 -5.82 9.04
N GLY A 79 10.55 -4.99 8.61
CA GLY A 79 11.93 -5.42 8.32
C GLY A 79 12.71 -5.93 9.53
N ASN A 80 12.23 -5.61 10.76
CA ASN A 80 12.81 -6.09 12.02
C ASN A 80 12.38 -7.51 12.41
N MET A 81 11.34 -8.06 11.78
CA MET A 81 10.84 -9.37 12.14
C MET A 81 11.84 -10.46 11.73
N LYS A 82 12.19 -11.32 12.68
CA LYS A 82 13.18 -12.40 12.46
C LYS A 82 12.62 -13.55 11.64
N ARG A 83 11.32 -13.81 11.75
CA ARG A 83 10.61 -14.87 11.02
C ARG A 83 9.67 -14.23 10.01
N TYR A 84 9.56 -14.85 8.85
CA TYR A 84 8.56 -14.50 7.86
C TYR A 84 8.02 -15.74 7.17
N ARG A 85 6.81 -15.63 6.63
CA ARG A 85 6.21 -16.61 5.73
C ARG A 85 5.16 -15.96 4.84
N ASN A 86 4.89 -16.59 3.71
CA ASN A 86 3.73 -16.27 2.89
C ASN A 86 2.43 -16.61 3.63
N LEU A 87 1.40 -15.80 3.40
CA LEU A 87 0.05 -16.12 3.83
C LEU A 87 -0.67 -16.94 2.76
N THR A 88 -1.62 -17.76 3.18
CA THR A 88 -2.59 -18.39 2.27
C THR A 88 -3.59 -17.35 1.76
N ALA A 89 -4.32 -17.67 0.68
CA ALA A 89 -5.36 -16.78 0.18
C ALA A 89 -6.46 -16.56 1.24
N GLU A 90 -6.82 -17.62 1.97
CA GLU A 90 -7.80 -17.61 3.04
C GLU A 90 -7.38 -16.71 4.20
N GLU A 91 -6.08 -16.72 4.57
CA GLU A 91 -5.55 -15.81 5.59
C GLU A 91 -5.58 -14.33 5.14
N ILE A 92 -5.42 -14.06 3.84
CA ILE A 92 -5.57 -12.70 3.29
C ILE A 92 -7.04 -12.27 3.31
N VAL A 93 -7.94 -13.14 2.82
CA VAL A 93 -9.40 -12.90 2.81
C VAL A 93 -9.92 -12.70 4.23
N ALA A 94 -9.48 -13.51 5.19
CA ALA A 94 -9.93 -13.44 6.57
C ALA A 94 -9.63 -12.07 7.23
N GLN A 95 -8.58 -11.36 6.78
CA GLN A 95 -8.29 -9.99 7.25
C GLN A 95 -9.37 -9.00 6.80
N VAL A 96 -9.86 -9.14 5.57
CA VAL A 96 -10.97 -8.33 5.04
C VAL A 96 -12.25 -8.60 5.82
N GLU A 97 -12.59 -9.88 5.99
CA GLU A 97 -13.76 -10.30 6.76
C GLU A 97 -13.74 -9.80 8.20
N PHE A 98 -12.56 -9.91 8.84
CA PHE A 98 -12.37 -9.40 10.19
C PHE A 98 -12.62 -7.90 10.27
N ALA A 99 -12.04 -7.11 9.36
CA ALA A 99 -12.20 -5.65 9.35
C ALA A 99 -13.66 -5.24 9.07
N ILE A 100 -14.34 -5.90 8.13
CA ILE A 100 -15.77 -5.66 7.84
C ILE A 100 -16.63 -5.97 9.07
N SER A 101 -16.42 -7.13 9.68
CA SER A 101 -17.15 -7.56 10.88
C SER A 101 -16.94 -6.58 12.05
N LYS A 102 -15.71 -6.12 12.26
CA LYS A 102 -15.37 -5.14 13.31
C LYS A 102 -15.95 -3.76 13.05
N ALA A 103 -16.00 -3.33 11.80
CA ALA A 103 -16.62 -2.07 11.43
C ALA A 103 -18.15 -2.08 11.60
N GLY A 104 -18.78 -3.26 11.49
CA GLY A 104 -20.24 -3.39 11.50
C GLY A 104 -20.89 -2.64 10.33
N ALA A 105 -20.16 -2.47 9.23
CA ALA A 105 -20.56 -1.71 8.06
C ALA A 105 -20.69 -2.61 6.84
N ASP A 106 -21.59 -2.25 5.94
CA ASP A 106 -21.85 -2.98 4.70
C ASP A 106 -21.02 -2.38 3.55
N PRO A 107 -20.06 -3.12 2.96
CA PRO A 107 -19.23 -2.63 1.87
C PRO A 107 -20.03 -2.18 0.65
N SER A 108 -21.23 -2.72 0.42
CA SER A 108 -22.04 -2.32 -0.74
C SER A 108 -22.60 -0.91 -0.62
N LYS A 109 -22.58 -0.31 0.58
CA LYS A 109 -22.98 1.08 0.83
C LYS A 109 -21.84 2.08 0.60
N ALA A 110 -20.61 1.59 0.46
CA ALA A 110 -19.47 2.44 0.14
C ALA A 110 -19.52 2.85 -1.34
N LYS A 111 -19.42 4.15 -1.62
CA LYS A 111 -19.21 4.64 -3.00
C LYS A 111 -17.88 4.11 -3.56
N GLU A 112 -16.87 3.98 -2.69
CA GLU A 112 -15.58 3.38 -3.02
C GLU A 112 -15.16 2.39 -1.92
N PHE A 113 -15.10 1.10 -2.25
CA PHE A 113 -14.58 0.06 -1.36
C PHE A 113 -13.24 -0.45 -1.87
N LYS A 114 -12.18 -0.31 -1.07
CA LYS A 114 -10.81 -0.62 -1.47
C LYS A 114 -10.14 -1.66 -0.60
N ILE A 115 -9.42 -2.58 -1.23
CA ILE A 115 -8.47 -3.45 -0.55
C ILE A 115 -7.05 -3.07 -0.99
N ASN A 116 -6.21 -2.71 -0.02
CA ASN A 116 -4.81 -2.34 -0.23
C ASN A 116 -3.90 -3.47 0.27
N TYR A 117 -3.11 -4.05 -0.62
CA TYR A 117 -2.14 -5.11 -0.30
C TYR A 117 -0.80 -4.46 0.09
N THR A 118 -0.81 -3.68 1.18
CA THR A 118 0.26 -2.73 1.54
C THR A 118 0.74 -2.85 2.98
N ARG A 119 0.21 -3.78 3.79
CA ARG A 119 0.62 -3.92 5.19
C ARG A 119 1.93 -4.69 5.28
N MET A 120 1.89 -5.95 5.71
CA MET A 120 3.09 -6.76 5.87
C MET A 120 3.30 -7.64 4.64
N GLY A 121 4.52 -7.64 4.10
CA GLY A 121 4.92 -8.48 2.97
C GLY A 121 5.14 -7.72 1.67
N GLU A 122 5.76 -8.42 0.71
CA GLU A 122 5.84 -8.00 -0.70
C GLU A 122 4.87 -8.88 -1.50
N PRO A 123 3.74 -8.34 -2.00
CA PRO A 123 2.73 -9.10 -2.72
C PRO A 123 3.28 -9.96 -3.86
N PHE A 124 4.29 -9.49 -4.60
CA PHE A 124 4.85 -10.24 -5.73
C PHE A 124 5.74 -11.41 -5.31
N LEU A 125 6.14 -11.52 -4.04
CA LEU A 125 6.77 -12.73 -3.48
C LEU A 125 5.73 -13.76 -2.99
N ASN A 126 4.45 -13.41 -3.03
CA ASN A 126 3.33 -14.28 -2.69
C ASN A 126 2.17 -14.16 -3.70
N ILE A 127 2.50 -14.03 -4.98
CA ILE A 127 1.56 -13.52 -5.99
C ILE A 127 0.37 -14.46 -6.23
N ASP A 128 0.57 -15.78 -6.13
CA ASP A 128 -0.49 -16.76 -6.39
C ASP A 128 -1.59 -16.67 -5.33
N ALA A 129 -1.22 -16.61 -4.05
CA ALA A 129 -2.17 -16.42 -2.96
C ALA A 129 -2.87 -15.05 -3.04
N VAL A 130 -2.15 -14.00 -3.48
CA VAL A 130 -2.73 -12.67 -3.69
C VAL A 130 -3.76 -12.69 -4.83
N LYS A 131 -3.45 -13.30 -5.98
CA LYS A 131 -4.38 -13.45 -7.11
C LYS A 131 -5.64 -14.21 -6.69
N GLU A 132 -5.49 -15.28 -5.92
CA GLU A 132 -6.63 -16.06 -5.42
C GLU A 132 -7.47 -15.29 -4.39
N ALA A 133 -6.82 -14.56 -3.46
CA ALA A 133 -7.54 -13.70 -2.53
C ALA A 133 -8.34 -12.60 -3.25
N ILE A 134 -7.75 -11.97 -4.28
CA ILE A 134 -8.44 -10.99 -5.13
C ILE A 134 -9.69 -11.61 -5.74
N ARG A 135 -9.60 -12.83 -6.30
CA ARG A 135 -10.74 -13.55 -6.89
C ARG A 135 -11.86 -13.75 -5.86
N ILE A 136 -11.55 -14.34 -4.70
CA ILE A 136 -12.52 -14.63 -3.64
C ILE A 136 -13.20 -13.35 -3.13
N ILE A 137 -12.42 -12.30 -2.84
CA ILE A 137 -12.95 -11.02 -2.37
C ILE A 137 -13.86 -10.38 -3.42
N THR A 138 -13.49 -10.46 -4.71
CA THR A 138 -14.29 -9.87 -5.80
C THR A 138 -15.61 -10.60 -5.99
N GLU A 139 -15.62 -11.93 -5.85
CA GLU A 139 -16.86 -12.72 -5.90
C GLU A 139 -17.83 -12.34 -4.79
N LYS A 140 -17.32 -12.06 -3.59
CA LYS A 140 -18.14 -11.67 -2.45
C LYS A 140 -18.54 -10.19 -2.46
N TYR A 141 -17.65 -9.33 -2.93
CA TYR A 141 -17.80 -7.88 -2.95
C TYR A 141 -17.46 -7.34 -4.36
N PRO A 142 -18.39 -7.41 -5.34
CA PRO A 142 -18.10 -7.15 -6.76
C PRO A 142 -17.59 -5.74 -7.08
N ASN A 143 -17.92 -4.75 -6.25
CA ASN A 143 -17.49 -3.37 -6.43
C ASN A 143 -16.12 -3.05 -5.81
N THR A 144 -15.40 -4.06 -5.33
CA THR A 144 -14.09 -3.88 -4.70
C THR A 144 -13.05 -3.41 -5.71
N HIS A 145 -12.30 -2.37 -5.35
CA HIS A 145 -11.10 -1.95 -6.06
C HIS A 145 -9.84 -2.41 -5.31
N HIS A 146 -9.00 -3.18 -5.98
CA HIS A 146 -7.78 -3.76 -5.40
C HIS A 146 -6.57 -2.91 -5.74
N TYR A 147 -5.75 -2.58 -4.74
CA TYR A 147 -4.50 -1.84 -4.89
C TYR A 147 -3.33 -2.73 -4.47
N VAL A 148 -2.61 -3.25 -5.45
CA VAL A 148 -1.48 -4.16 -5.23
C VAL A 148 -0.18 -3.36 -5.29
N SER A 149 0.55 -3.28 -4.18
CA SER A 149 1.82 -2.56 -4.12
C SER A 149 3.01 -3.49 -4.35
N THR A 150 4.09 -2.98 -4.91
CA THR A 150 5.33 -3.74 -5.10
C THR A 150 6.57 -2.87 -5.10
N ILE A 151 7.70 -3.43 -4.68
CA ILE A 151 9.04 -2.86 -4.93
C ILE A 151 9.53 -3.08 -6.37
N GLY A 152 8.76 -3.78 -7.20
CA GLY A 152 9.11 -4.14 -8.57
C GLY A 152 10.13 -5.26 -8.63
N ILE A 153 9.69 -6.49 -8.44
CA ILE A 153 10.54 -7.68 -8.56
C ILE A 153 10.80 -7.97 -10.05
N LYS A 154 12.05 -8.22 -10.44
CA LYS A 154 12.37 -8.57 -11.83
C LYS A 154 11.70 -9.89 -12.23
N GLY A 155 11.14 -9.94 -13.43
CA GLY A 155 10.43 -11.10 -13.96
C GLY A 155 8.97 -11.23 -13.49
N SER A 156 8.45 -10.26 -12.73
CA SER A 156 7.03 -10.22 -12.34
C SER A 156 6.10 -10.16 -13.54
N ASP A 157 5.02 -10.94 -13.47
CA ASP A 157 3.87 -10.86 -14.37
C ASP A 157 2.87 -9.79 -13.88
N PHE A 158 2.67 -8.74 -14.68
CA PHE A 158 1.70 -7.67 -14.40
C PHE A 158 0.41 -7.80 -15.23
N SER A 159 0.25 -8.85 -16.05
CA SER A 159 -0.90 -9.01 -16.95
C SER A 159 -2.24 -9.15 -16.23
N PHE A 160 -2.22 -9.57 -14.96
CA PHE A 160 -3.41 -9.66 -14.13
C PHE A 160 -3.87 -8.29 -13.57
N ILE A 161 -3.05 -7.24 -13.68
CA ILE A 161 -3.42 -5.88 -13.27
C ILE A 161 -4.32 -5.28 -14.36
N LYS A 162 -5.62 -5.55 -14.23
CA LYS A 162 -6.64 -5.09 -15.18
C LYS A 162 -7.93 -4.68 -14.48
N GLY A 163 -8.72 -3.79 -15.12
CA GLY A 163 -9.99 -3.33 -14.59
C GLY A 163 -9.86 -2.71 -13.20
N ASN A 164 -10.54 -3.27 -12.19
CA ASN A 164 -10.54 -2.78 -10.80
C ASN A 164 -9.33 -3.23 -9.98
N ILE A 165 -8.24 -3.63 -10.62
CA ILE A 165 -6.95 -3.93 -9.96
C ILE A 165 -5.95 -2.86 -10.41
N THR A 166 -5.40 -2.10 -9.47
CA THR A 166 -4.43 -1.02 -9.72
C THR A 166 -3.08 -1.35 -9.10
N LEU A 167 -2.02 -1.16 -9.88
CA LEU A 167 -0.65 -1.33 -9.42
C LEU A 167 -0.15 -0.08 -8.69
N GLN A 168 0.60 -0.30 -7.62
CA GLN A 168 1.38 0.74 -6.94
C GLN A 168 2.85 0.32 -6.88
N ILE A 169 3.75 1.24 -7.19
CA ILE A 169 5.20 1.02 -7.21
C ILE A 169 5.83 1.79 -6.04
N SER A 170 6.48 1.07 -5.14
CA SER A 170 7.30 1.63 -4.06
C SER A 170 8.66 2.08 -4.61
N LEU A 171 8.75 3.35 -5.04
CA LEU A 171 9.95 3.92 -5.63
C LEU A 171 10.85 4.58 -4.58
N HIS A 172 10.28 5.52 -3.82
CA HIS A 172 10.87 6.30 -2.72
C HIS A 172 12.12 7.17 -3.02
N SER A 173 12.90 6.91 -4.07
CA SER A 173 14.00 7.77 -4.52
C SER A 173 14.25 7.58 -6.03
N PHE A 174 14.60 8.66 -6.73
CA PHE A 174 15.04 8.65 -8.14
C PHE A 174 16.56 8.44 -8.32
N ASP A 175 17.25 8.14 -7.23
CA ASP A 175 18.64 7.69 -7.20
C ASP A 175 18.67 6.17 -6.94
N ASP A 176 19.26 5.40 -7.87
CA ASP A 176 19.32 3.94 -7.77
C ASP A 176 20.10 3.47 -6.54
N ASP A 177 21.19 4.15 -6.15
CA ASP A 177 21.99 3.77 -4.98
C ASP A 177 21.22 4.02 -3.68
N LYS A 178 20.57 5.17 -3.59
CA LYS A 178 19.70 5.50 -2.45
C LYS A 178 18.50 4.56 -2.37
N ARG A 179 17.88 4.25 -3.51
CA ARG A 179 16.79 3.27 -3.59
C ARG A 179 17.27 1.87 -3.21
N ASN A 180 18.46 1.47 -3.64
CA ASN A 180 19.09 0.20 -3.26
C ASN A 180 19.33 0.12 -1.75
N TRP A 181 19.72 1.22 -1.13
CA TRP A 181 19.88 1.31 0.31
C TRP A 181 18.54 1.28 1.06
N LEU A 182 17.54 2.04 0.62
CA LEU A 182 16.20 2.10 1.21
C LEU A 182 15.46 0.75 1.10
N ILE A 183 15.58 0.09 -0.05
CA ILE A 183 14.93 -1.18 -0.40
C ILE A 183 16.04 -2.19 -0.75
N PRO A 184 16.64 -2.87 0.25
CA PRO A 184 17.83 -3.71 0.06
C PRO A 184 17.49 -5.09 -0.49
N TYR A 185 16.81 -5.14 -1.63
CA TYR A 185 16.47 -6.36 -2.36
C TYR A 185 17.25 -6.44 -3.68
N LYS A 186 17.99 -7.54 -3.90
CA LYS A 186 18.91 -7.66 -5.05
C LYS A 186 18.19 -7.77 -6.39
N ASN A 187 17.08 -8.52 -6.45
CA ASN A 187 16.38 -8.81 -7.69
C ASN A 187 15.21 -7.83 -7.96
N LYS A 188 15.43 -6.53 -7.73
CA LYS A 188 14.45 -5.48 -8.03
C LYS A 188 14.74 -4.80 -9.35
N MET A 189 13.69 -4.31 -10.00
CA MET A 189 13.75 -3.53 -11.22
C MET A 189 14.48 -2.21 -10.99
N THR A 190 15.21 -1.73 -11.99
CA THR A 190 15.75 -0.36 -12.04
C THR A 190 14.61 0.65 -12.18
N ILE A 191 14.91 1.93 -11.93
CA ILE A 191 13.90 2.98 -12.07
C ILE A 191 13.36 3.04 -13.51
N GLN A 192 14.25 2.91 -14.50
CA GLN A 192 13.87 2.85 -15.91
C GLN A 192 12.97 1.65 -16.22
N GLU A 193 13.29 0.44 -15.74
CA GLU A 193 12.46 -0.76 -15.92
C GLU A 193 11.04 -0.57 -15.33
N LEU A 194 10.94 0.10 -14.17
CA LEU A 194 9.64 0.43 -13.56
C LEU A 194 8.80 1.36 -14.44
N GLY A 195 9.44 2.35 -15.06
CA GLY A 195 8.79 3.31 -15.99
C GLY A 195 8.23 2.67 -17.26
N GLN A 196 8.72 1.48 -17.62
CA GLN A 196 8.23 0.73 -18.78
C GLN A 196 6.99 -0.14 -18.47
N ILE A 197 6.59 -0.26 -17.20
CA ILE A 197 5.41 -1.07 -16.85
C ILE A 197 4.15 -0.46 -17.47
N ARG A 198 3.33 -1.32 -18.08
CA ARG A 198 2.00 -0.99 -18.60
C ARG A 198 0.99 -1.99 -18.04
N THR A 199 -0.20 -1.50 -17.69
CA THR A 199 -1.29 -2.30 -17.11
C THR A 199 -2.59 -1.95 -17.82
N GLU A 200 -3.59 -2.83 -17.73
CA GLU A 200 -4.93 -2.62 -18.27
C GLU A 200 -5.92 -2.18 -17.16
N SER A 201 -5.38 -1.55 -16.10
CA SER A 201 -6.18 -1.03 -15.00
C SER A 201 -7.04 0.15 -15.44
N ASN A 202 -8.22 0.30 -14.83
CA ASN A 202 -9.07 1.48 -14.99
C ASN A 202 -8.41 2.77 -14.45
N LEU A 203 -7.37 2.65 -13.64
CA LEU A 203 -6.62 3.77 -13.06
C LEU A 203 -5.14 3.68 -13.39
N LYS A 204 -4.47 4.85 -13.42
CA LYS A 204 -3.02 4.95 -13.63
C LYS A 204 -2.24 4.19 -12.54
N THR A 205 -1.10 3.62 -12.94
CA THR A 205 -0.15 3.01 -12.00
C THR A 205 0.37 4.10 -11.05
N THR A 206 0.28 3.85 -9.74
CA THR A 206 0.70 4.83 -8.75
C THR A 206 2.17 4.67 -8.42
N ILE A 207 2.96 5.74 -8.51
CA ILE A 207 4.33 5.80 -7.99
C ILE A 207 4.25 6.34 -6.56
N ASN A 208 4.56 5.50 -5.57
CA ASN A 208 4.65 5.89 -4.18
C ASN A 208 6.05 6.44 -3.87
N LEU A 209 6.08 7.67 -3.41
CA LEU A 209 7.28 8.36 -2.98
C LEU A 209 7.12 8.75 -1.50
N THR A 210 8.05 8.26 -0.69
CA THR A 210 8.16 8.62 0.71
C THR A 210 9.55 9.22 0.88
N LEU A 211 9.64 10.50 0.54
CA LEU A 211 10.91 11.20 0.38
C LEU A 211 11.55 11.40 1.75
N VAL A 212 12.78 10.92 1.91
CA VAL A 212 13.59 11.14 3.12
C VAL A 212 14.23 12.51 3.02
N ASP A 213 14.77 12.82 1.85
CA ASP A 213 15.39 14.09 1.50
C ASP A 213 14.78 14.66 0.21
N THR A 214 14.83 15.97 0.01
CA THR A 214 14.37 16.60 -1.24
C THR A 214 15.13 16.11 -2.47
N SER A 215 16.40 15.73 -2.31
CA SER A 215 17.24 15.13 -3.35
C SER A 215 16.79 13.73 -3.78
N ASP A 216 15.91 13.07 -3.02
CA ASP A 216 15.30 11.81 -3.46
C ASP A 216 14.33 12.03 -4.64
N PHE A 217 13.92 13.27 -4.91
CA PHE A 217 13.03 13.63 -6.00
C PHE A 217 13.78 14.25 -7.18
N ASP A 218 13.47 13.77 -8.40
CA ASP A 218 14.07 14.26 -9.63
C ASP A 218 12.98 14.41 -10.70
N ALA A 219 12.67 15.66 -11.07
CA ALA A 219 11.60 15.96 -12.01
C ALA A 219 11.95 15.56 -13.45
N ASP A 220 13.22 15.64 -13.82
CA ASP A 220 13.69 15.34 -15.17
C ASP A 220 13.61 13.82 -15.39
N LYS A 221 14.12 13.02 -14.45
CA LYS A 221 13.97 11.55 -14.49
C LYS A 221 12.52 11.08 -14.45
N LEU A 222 11.67 11.78 -13.67
CA LEU A 222 10.23 11.49 -13.65
C LEU A 222 9.64 11.67 -15.05
N GLN A 223 9.91 12.79 -15.72
CA GLN A 223 9.42 13.07 -17.07
C GLN A 223 10.02 12.13 -18.12
N GLU A 224 11.29 11.77 -17.97
CA GLU A 224 12.00 10.89 -18.90
C GLU A 224 11.45 9.46 -18.87
N TRP A 225 11.20 8.91 -17.68
CA TRP A 225 10.93 7.48 -17.53
C TRP A 225 9.46 7.15 -17.26
N PHE A 226 8.66 8.08 -16.73
CA PHE A 226 7.28 7.81 -16.34
C PHE A 226 6.29 8.64 -17.15
N ASP A 227 5.68 7.98 -18.13
CA ASP A 227 4.64 8.57 -18.97
C ASP A 227 3.44 9.04 -18.13
N LYS A 228 3.16 10.35 -18.17
CA LYS A 228 2.05 10.99 -17.44
C LYS A 228 0.69 10.38 -17.75
N ASP A 229 0.50 9.72 -18.89
CA ASP A 229 -0.78 9.12 -19.27
C ASP A 229 -0.98 7.74 -18.61
N HIS A 230 0.10 7.11 -18.16
CA HIS A 230 0.09 5.80 -17.50
C HIS A 230 0.39 5.86 -16.00
N PHE A 231 1.06 6.90 -15.53
CA PHE A 231 1.51 7.01 -14.14
C PHE A 231 0.89 8.18 -13.39
N PHE A 232 0.70 7.98 -12.09
CA PHE A 232 0.29 9.01 -11.14
C PHE A 232 1.27 9.01 -9.95
N VAL A 233 1.76 10.18 -9.53
CA VAL A 233 2.71 10.29 -8.41
C VAL A 233 1.96 10.57 -7.11
N LYS A 234 2.25 9.78 -6.08
CA LYS A 234 1.76 9.98 -4.72
C LYS A 234 2.94 10.23 -3.78
N LEU A 235 3.00 11.43 -3.23
CA LEU A 235 3.90 11.76 -2.12
C LEU A 235 3.24 11.36 -0.80
N SER A 236 4.01 10.81 0.14
CA SER A 236 3.50 10.39 1.46
C SER A 236 4.52 10.68 2.56
N PRO A 237 4.08 11.02 3.78
CA PRO A 237 4.97 11.21 4.92
C PRO A 237 5.61 9.90 5.36
N ILE A 238 6.79 9.97 5.98
CA ILE A 238 7.38 8.83 6.68
C ILE A 238 6.65 8.68 8.02
N ASN A 239 6.01 7.53 8.22
CA ASN A 239 5.52 7.17 9.53
C ASN A 239 6.68 6.67 10.40
N VAL A 240 7.19 7.55 11.26
CA VAL A 240 8.34 7.29 12.12
C VAL A 240 8.11 6.06 13.01
N ASN A 241 9.11 5.20 13.04
CA ASN A 241 9.15 3.99 13.83
C ASN A 241 10.60 3.61 14.15
N ASN A 242 10.81 2.64 15.04
CA ASN A 242 12.15 2.25 15.50
C ASN A 242 13.11 1.87 14.34
N ILE A 243 12.62 1.39 13.19
CA ILE A 243 13.45 1.11 12.01
C ILE A 243 13.86 2.40 11.31
N SER A 244 12.92 3.31 11.03
CA SER A 244 13.24 4.56 10.36
C SER A 244 14.15 5.45 11.22
N GLU A 245 13.94 5.47 12.54
CA GLU A 245 14.81 6.16 13.50
C GLU A 245 16.22 5.58 13.52
N LYS A 246 16.34 4.25 13.60
CA LYS A 246 17.65 3.56 13.58
C LYS A 246 18.44 3.81 12.29
N ASN A 247 17.76 4.06 11.18
CA ASN A 247 18.40 4.38 9.90
C ASN A 247 18.44 5.90 9.63
N HIS A 248 18.17 6.74 10.63
CA HIS A 248 18.26 8.20 10.56
C HIS A 248 17.45 8.84 9.42
N LEU A 249 16.24 8.32 9.17
CA LEU A 249 15.38 8.82 8.09
C LEU A 249 14.57 10.07 8.47
N GLY A 250 14.51 10.42 9.76
CA GLY A 250 13.73 11.56 10.25
C GLY A 250 12.23 11.44 9.93
N ASN A 251 11.57 12.60 9.84
CA ASN A 251 10.15 12.72 9.47
C ASN A 251 9.92 12.69 7.94
N GLY A 252 10.98 12.65 7.15
CA GLY A 252 10.95 12.89 5.70
C GLY A 252 10.62 14.34 5.35
N VAL A 253 10.40 14.59 4.05
CA VAL A 253 10.14 15.94 3.52
C VAL A 253 8.69 16.39 3.72
N VAL A 254 7.75 15.45 3.78
CA VAL A 254 6.32 15.75 3.92
C VAL A 254 5.95 15.77 5.40
N GLU A 255 5.91 16.96 5.99
CA GLU A 255 5.52 17.21 7.38
C GLU A 255 3.98 17.21 7.56
N GLY A 256 3.31 16.17 7.08
CA GLY A 256 1.88 15.99 7.32
C GLY A 256 1.63 15.43 8.72
N ILE A 257 1.07 16.22 9.63
CA ILE A 257 0.61 15.73 10.93
C ILE A 257 -0.57 14.79 10.68
N ASN A 258 -0.46 13.52 11.08
CA ASN A 258 -1.64 12.64 11.19
C ASN A 258 -2.68 13.39 12.02
N LEU A 259 -3.92 13.54 11.53
CA LEU A 259 -5.02 14.08 12.32
C LEU A 259 -5.27 13.13 13.50
N VAL A 260 -4.53 13.32 14.60
CA VAL A 260 -4.69 12.61 15.88
C VAL A 260 -6.05 12.95 16.44
#